data_AF-A0A9E3NR03-F1
#
_entry.id   AF-A0A9E3NR03-F1
#
_cell.length_a   1.000
_cell.length_b   1.000
_cell.length_c   1.000
_cell.angle_alpha   90.00
_cell.angle_beta   90.00
_cell.angle_gamma   90.00
#
_symmetry.space_group_name_H-M   'P 1'
#
loop_
_entity.id
_entity.type
_entity.pdbx_description
1 polymer ?
#
loop_
_entity_poly.entity_id
_entity_poly.type
_entity_poly.pdbx_seq_one_letter_code
_entity_poly.pdbx_strand_id
1 'polypeptide(L)'
;MDRMIPVRVTVAVGRKTMALEDVQNQKVVSALRQAARDVGARLATATCPTHGKGPTNVRLHFDASGAGDLKYESCCEKLGEAISKLV
;
A
#
# COMPACT_ATOMS: atom_id res chain seq x y z
N MET A 1 0.05 -16.74 -12.55
CA MET A 1 0.08 -15.29 -12.86
C MET A 1 0.20 -14.57 -11.53
N ASP A 2 1.40 -14.11 -11.21
CA ASP A 2 1.71 -13.39 -9.98
C ASP A 2 0.99 -12.04 -10.03
N ARG A 3 -0.19 -11.98 -9.40
CA ARG A 3 -1.11 -10.84 -9.49
C ARG A 3 -0.68 -9.77 -8.49
N MET A 4 0.57 -9.31 -8.57
CA MET A 4 1.03 -8.19 -7.75
C MET A 4 0.18 -6.96 -8.04
N ILE A 5 -0.46 -6.43 -6.99
CA ILE A 5 -1.25 -5.21 -7.10
C ILE A 5 -0.26 -4.03 -7.14
N PRO A 6 -0.32 -3.15 -8.16
CA PRO A 6 0.57 -2.00 -8.22
C PRO A 6 0.24 -1.02 -7.09
N VAL A 7 1.16 -0.91 -6.12
CA VAL A 7 1.06 0.02 -4.98
C VAL A 7 1.81 1.30 -5.29
N ARG A 8 1.11 2.45 -5.28
CA ARG A 8 1.75 3.77 -5.37
C ARG A 8 2.22 4.21 -4.00
N VAL A 9 3.50 4.49 -3.85
CA VAL A 9 4.10 4.84 -2.56
C VAL A 9 4.46 6.32 -2.51
N THR A 10 4.00 7.01 -1.47
CA THR A 10 4.36 8.39 -1.17
C THR A 10 4.89 8.48 0.24
N VAL A 11 5.75 9.47 0.49
CA VAL A 11 6.44 9.64 1.77
C VAL A 11 6.45 11.11 2.15
N ALA A 12 6.09 11.41 3.40
CA ALA A 12 6.29 12.72 3.99
C ALA A 12 7.73 12.84 4.51
N VAL A 13 8.49 13.74 3.89
CA VAL A 13 9.85 14.10 4.32
C VAL A 13 9.81 15.54 4.83
N GLY A 14 9.89 15.70 6.15
CA GLY A 14 9.71 16.98 6.81
C GLY A 14 8.28 17.52 6.62
N ARG A 15 8.14 18.65 5.91
CA ARG A 15 6.83 19.27 5.62
C ARG A 15 6.29 18.96 4.23
N LYS A 16 6.98 18.14 3.42
CA LYS A 16 6.61 17.86 2.03
C LYS A 16 6.28 16.38 1.84
N THR A 17 5.19 16.10 1.14
CA THR A 17 4.91 14.75 0.61
C THR A 17 5.55 14.64 -0.77
N MET A 18 6.31 13.57 -0.99
CA MET A 18 6.98 13.28 -2.26
C MET A 18 6.82 11.81 -2.63
N ALA A 19 7.00 11.49 -3.90
CA ALA A 19 6.98 10.11 -4.33
C ALA A 19 8.23 9.38 -3.82
N LEU A 20 8.13 8.07 -3.66
CA LEU A 20 9.27 7.28 -3.16
C LEU A 20 10.53 7.41 -4.02
N GLU A 21 10.35 7.63 -5.33
CA GLU A 21 11.42 7.87 -6.31
C GLU A 21 12.20 9.17 -6.09
N ASP A 22 11.57 10.18 -5.47
CA ASP A 22 12.21 11.47 -5.16
C ASP A 22 12.99 11.45 -3.83
N VAL A 23 12.89 10.37 -3.04
CA VAL A 23 13.53 10.28 -1.73
C VAL A 23 15.03 10.01 -1.91
N GLN A 24 15.87 10.95 -1.46
CA GLN A 24 17.32 10.86 -1.60
C GLN A 24 17.97 9.74 -0.76
N ASN A 25 17.35 9.37 0.37
CA ASN A 25 17.91 8.36 1.27
C ASN A 25 17.61 6.93 0.77
N GLN A 26 18.59 6.30 0.12
CA GLN A 26 18.48 4.96 -0.46
C GLN A 26 18.11 3.85 0.54
N LYS A 27 18.50 3.98 1.82
CA LYS A 27 18.12 3.00 2.86
C LYS A 27 16.63 3.07 3.17
N VAL A 28 16.11 4.29 3.28
CA VAL A 28 14.67 4.55 3.47
C VAL A 28 13.90 4.07 2.24
N VAL A 29 14.37 4.41 1.03
CA VAL A 29 13.74 3.95 -0.22
C VAL A 29 13.63 2.44 -0.27
N SER A 30 14.72 1.72 0.04
CA SER A 30 14.75 0.26 -0.01
C SER A 30 13.79 -0.37 1.00
N ALA A 31 13.76 0.15 2.24
CA ALA A 31 12.86 -0.34 3.28
C ALA A 31 11.38 -0.09 2.92
N LEU A 32 11.04 1.12 2.45
CA LEU A 32 9.68 1.48 2.07
C LEU A 32 9.21 0.74 0.82
N ARG A 33 10.10 0.52 -0.15
CA ARG A 33 9.81 -0.29 -1.34
C ARG A 33 9.56 -1.75 -0.95
N GLN A 34 10.29 -2.27 0.02
CA GLN A 34 10.06 -3.61 0.55
C GLN A 34 8.71 -3.70 1.27
N ALA A 35 8.41 -2.74 2.14
CA ALA A 35 7.11 -2.67 2.83
C ALA A 35 5.95 -2.57 1.84
N ALA A 36 6.07 -1.73 0.80
CA ALA A 36 5.06 -1.62 -0.23
C ALA A 36 4.87 -2.90 -1.05
N ARG A 37 5.95 -3.65 -1.32
CA ARG A 37 5.85 -4.98 -1.95
C ARG A 37 5.16 -5.99 -1.04
N ASP A 38 5.48 -5.99 0.24
CA ASP A 38 4.85 -6.90 1.21
C ASP A 38 3.34 -6.63 1.32
N VAL A 39 2.96 -5.35 1.44
CA VAL A 39 1.57 -4.91 1.41
C VAL A 39 0.91 -5.27 0.08
N GLY A 40 1.56 -5.01 -1.07
CA GLY A 40 1.04 -5.37 -2.38
C GLY A 40 0.80 -6.87 -2.55
N ALA A 41 1.69 -7.71 -2.00
CA ALA A 41 1.55 -9.17 -1.99
C ALA A 41 0.40 -9.64 -1.08
N ARG A 42 0.27 -9.04 0.11
CA ARG A 42 -0.87 -9.31 1.03
C ARG A 42 -2.20 -8.87 0.42
N LEU A 43 -2.23 -7.73 -0.25
CA LEU A 43 -3.43 -7.25 -0.94
C LEU A 43 -3.76 -8.08 -2.17
N ALA A 44 -2.76 -8.68 -2.83
CA ALA A 44 -2.98 -9.60 -3.95
C ALA A 44 -3.69 -10.89 -3.53
N THR A 45 -3.51 -11.34 -2.29
CA THR A 45 -4.26 -12.47 -1.73
C THR A 45 -5.62 -12.06 -1.16
N ALA A 46 -5.84 -10.76 -0.95
CA ALA A 46 -7.10 -10.22 -0.48
C ALA A 46 -8.11 -10.06 -1.63
N THR A 47 -9.22 -10.81 -1.57
CA THR A 47 -10.35 -10.67 -2.49
C THR A 47 -11.66 -10.53 -1.72
N CYS A 48 -12.56 -9.65 -2.18
CA CYS A 48 -13.90 -9.50 -1.60
C CYS A 48 -14.62 -10.84 -1.76
N PRO A 49 -15.03 -11.52 -0.67
CA PRO A 49 -15.70 -12.82 -0.76
C PRO A 49 -17.06 -12.73 -1.48
N THR A 50 -17.66 -11.54 -1.55
CA THR A 50 -18.95 -11.29 -2.19
C THR A 50 -18.85 -11.10 -3.71
N HIS A 51 -17.80 -10.41 -4.19
CA HIS A 51 -17.70 -9.99 -5.59
C HIS A 51 -16.48 -10.57 -6.32
N GLY A 52 -15.57 -11.25 -5.62
CA GLY A 52 -14.32 -11.80 -6.17
C GLY A 52 -13.33 -10.74 -6.65
N LYS A 53 -13.52 -9.46 -6.27
CA LYS A 53 -12.66 -8.34 -6.68
C LYS A 53 -11.64 -8.04 -5.59
N GLY A 54 -10.39 -7.81 -5.99
CA GLY A 54 -9.33 -7.31 -5.11
C GLY A 54 -9.36 -5.78 -5.00
N PRO A 55 -8.58 -5.20 -4.07
CA PRO A 55 -8.44 -3.76 -3.95
C PRO A 55 -7.80 -3.17 -5.19
N THR A 56 -8.23 -1.98 -5.58
CA THR A 56 -7.68 -1.24 -6.74
C THR A 56 -7.21 0.14 -6.30
N ASN A 57 -6.41 0.82 -7.14
CA ASN A 57 -5.86 2.14 -6.81
C ASN A 57 -5.16 2.19 -5.43
N VAL A 58 -4.36 1.18 -5.12
CA VAL A 58 -3.66 1.09 -3.83
C VAL A 58 -2.59 2.17 -3.73
N ARG A 59 -2.65 2.94 -2.65
CA ARG A 59 -1.77 4.05 -2.31
C ARG A 59 -1.29 3.88 -0.89
N LEU A 60 0.02 3.87 -0.68
CA LEU A 60 0.63 3.78 0.63
C LEU A 60 1.35 5.10 0.91
N HIS A 61 0.95 5.80 1.95
CA HIS A 61 1.52 7.06 2.37
C HIS A 61 2.25 6.87 3.69
N PHE A 62 3.56 7.10 3.72
CA PHE A 62 4.33 7.06 4.95
C PHE A 62 4.51 8.46 5.49
N ASP A 63 4.14 8.68 6.75
CA ASP A 63 4.42 9.95 7.42
C ASP A 63 5.87 10.04 7.93
N ALA A 64 6.24 11.21 8.47
CA ALA A 64 7.58 11.47 8.97
C ALA A 64 7.95 10.63 10.23
N SER A 65 6.96 10.09 10.94
CA SER A 65 7.13 9.16 12.06
C SER A 65 7.28 7.72 11.59
N GLY A 66 7.15 7.45 10.29
CA GLY A 66 7.20 6.13 9.69
C GLY A 66 5.89 5.36 9.76
N ALA A 67 4.78 5.98 10.19
CA ALA A 67 3.48 5.32 10.13
C ALA A 67 2.95 5.35 8.69
N GLY A 68 2.52 4.18 8.22
CA GLY A 68 2.00 3.99 6.87
C GLY A 68 0.47 4.06 6.85
N ASP A 69 -0.07 5.05 6.16
CA ASP A 69 -1.49 5.16 5.81
C ASP A 69 -1.75 4.46 4.47
N LEU A 70 -2.53 3.38 4.52
CA LEU A 70 -2.90 2.59 3.34
C LEU A 70 -4.28 3.02 2.84
N LYS A 71 -4.33 3.58 1.63
CA LYS A 71 -5.55 3.92 0.90
C LYS A 71 -5.75 3.00 -0.29
N TYR A 72 -6.99 2.58 -0.53
CA TYR A 72 -7.34 1.76 -1.68
C TYR A 72 -8.82 1.94 -2.00
N GLU A 73 -9.20 1.66 -3.24
CA GLU A 73 -10.59 1.53 -3.63
C GLU A 73 -11.09 0.13 -3.31
N SER A 74 -12.17 0.09 -2.55
CA SER A 74 -12.88 -1.13 -2.18
C SER A 74 -14.18 -1.26 -2.96
N CYS A 75 -14.50 -2.46 -3.41
CA CYS A 75 -15.77 -2.72 -4.08
C CYS A 75 -16.94 -2.86 -3.08
N CYS A 76 -16.64 -3.11 -1.81
CA CYS A 76 -17.58 -3.53 -0.78
C CYS A 76 -16.95 -3.32 0.61
N GLU A 77 -17.75 -3.14 1.66
CA GLU A 77 -17.27 -3.04 3.06
C GLU A 77 -16.54 -4.33 3.50
N LYS A 78 -17.03 -5.48 3.01
CA LYS A 78 -16.43 -6.81 3.26
C LYS A 78 -14.98 -6.93 2.78
N LEU A 79 -14.60 -6.19 1.73
CA LEU A 79 -13.22 -6.15 1.26
C LEU A 79 -12.35 -5.39 2.27
N GLY A 80 -12.87 -4.26 2.76
CA GLY A 80 -12.21 -3.50 3.82
C GLY A 80 -11.98 -4.37 5.05
N GLU A 81 -13.00 -5.11 5.49
CA GLU A 81 -12.87 -6.07 6.59
C GLU A 81 -11.84 -7.17 6.31
N ALA A 82 -11.78 -7.70 5.08
CA ALA A 82 -10.81 -8.73 4.71
C ALA A 82 -9.38 -8.18 4.72
N ILE A 83 -9.17 -6.96 4.23
CA ILE A 83 -7.86 -6.29 4.20
C ILE A 83 -7.42 -5.88 5.59
N SER A 84 -8.31 -5.34 6.43
CA SER A 84 -8.01 -4.97 7.81
C SER A 84 -7.63 -6.17 8.70
N LYS A 85 -7.94 -7.40 8.30
CA LYS A 85 -7.46 -8.62 8.96
C LYS A 85 -6.06 -9.05 8.51
N LEU A 86 -5.57 -8.49 7.39
CA LEU A 86 -4.31 -8.84 6.75
C LEU A 86 -3.20 -7.81 6.99
N VAL A 87 -3.52 -6.58 7.39
CA VAL A 87 -2.57 -5.47 7.62
C VAL A 87 -2.56 -5.04 9.08
#